data_AF-A0A1Z3HV34-F1
#
_entry.id   AF-A0A1Z3HV34-F1
#
_cell.length_a   1.000
_cell.length_b   1.000
_cell.length_c   1.000
_cell.angle_alpha   90.00
_cell.angle_beta   90.00
_cell.angle_gamma   90.00
#
_symmetry.space_group_name_H-M   'P 1'
#
loop_
_entity.id
_entity.type
_entity.pdbx_description
1 polymer ?
#
loop_
_entity_poly.entity_id
_entity_poly.type
_entity_poly.pdbx_seq_one_letter_code
_entity_poly.pdbx_strand_id
1 'polypeptide(L)' 'MDIVTQIDDNHAKKLAYIQQHTNQDLSEILNQAIDLYYEQLNPPSKSPLEVLQEDGLVGCFEGDSDLSSNYKLGLWSR' A
#
# COMPACT_ATOMS: atom_id res chain seq x y z
N MET A 1 15.81 19.03 -13.14
CA MET A 1 14.74 19.56 -14.02
C MET A 1 14.11 20.70 -13.26
N ASP A 2 13.97 21.87 -13.89
CA ASP A 2 13.41 23.04 -13.21
C ASP A 2 11.94 23.20 -13.60
N ILE A 3 11.07 23.35 -12.59
CA ILE A 3 9.63 23.53 -12.75
C ILE A 3 9.27 24.85 -12.07
N VAL A 4 8.67 25.77 -12.84
CA VAL A 4 8.16 27.05 -12.32
C VAL A 4 6.63 26.98 -12.34
N THR A 5 6.01 27.17 -11.19
CA THR A 5 4.56 27.17 -11.03
C THR A 5 4.14 28.26 -10.04
N GLN A 6 2.88 28.69 -10.12
CA GLN A 6 2.29 29.63 -9.19
C GLN A 6 1.36 28.89 -8.23
N ILE A 7 1.43 29.24 -6.95
CA ILE A 7 0.54 28.75 -5.91
C ILE A 7 -0.21 29.93 -5.29
N ASP A 8 -1.43 29.68 -4.82
CA ASP A 8 -2.19 30.71 -4.10
C ASP A 8 -1.66 30.92 -2.67
N ASP A 9 -2.11 32.02 -2.06
CA ASP A 9 -1.72 32.40 -0.70
C ASP A 9 -2.08 31.36 0.36
N ASN A 10 -3.12 30.55 0.14
CA ASN A 10 -3.53 29.52 1.10
C ASN A 10 -2.51 28.38 1.11
N HIS A 11 -2.11 27.90 -0.07
CA HIS A 11 -1.09 26.87 -0.21
C HIS A 11 0.29 27.37 0.24
N ALA A 12 0.64 28.63 -0.03
CA ALA A 12 1.87 29.25 0.47
C ALA A 12 1.94 29.25 2.01
N LYS A 13 0.83 29.58 2.70
CA LYS A 13 0.75 29.52 4.17
C LYS A 13 0.93 28.10 4.71
N LYS A 14 0.34 27.10 4.06
CA LYS A 14 0.51 25.69 4.44
C LYS A 14 1.95 25.23 4.28
N LEU A 15 2.62 25.60 3.19
CA LEU A 15 4.02 25.28 2.97
C LEU A 15 4.91 25.92 4.06
N ALA A 16 4.70 27.19 4.39
CA ALA A 16 5.44 27.87 5.44
C ALA A 16 5.27 27.18 6.80
N TYR A 17 4.05 26.72 7.12
CA TYR A 17 3.79 25.95 8.34
C TYR A 17 4.56 24.64 8.37
N ILE A 18 4.54 23.86 7.27
CA ILE A 18 5.28 22.59 7.19
C ILE A 18 6.77 22.83 7.37
N GLN A 19 7.35 23.83 6.69
CA GLN A 19 8.77 24.17 6.83
C GLN A 19 9.16 24.48 8.28
N GLN A 20 8.37 25.28 8.99
CA GLN A 20 8.63 25.65 10.39
C GLN A 20 8.61 24.45 11.34
N HIS A 21 7.75 23.45 11.07
CA HIS A 21 7.54 22.31 11.95
C HIS A 21 8.41 21.09 11.63
N THR A 22 8.91 20.99 10.40
CA THR A 22 9.71 19.84 9.93
C THR A 22 11.19 20.17 9.78
N ASN A 23 11.54 21.46 9.75
CA ASN A 23 12.89 21.95 9.41
C ASN A 23 13.38 21.47 8.04
N GLN A 24 12.46 21.12 7.14
CA GLN A 24 12.73 20.74 5.76
C GLN A 24 12.73 21.98 4.86
N ASP A 25 13.55 21.95 3.81
CA ASP A 25 13.48 22.94 2.75
C ASP A 25 12.30 22.71 1.81
N LEU A 26 12.03 23.69 0.93
CA LEU A 26 10.89 23.61 0.01
C LEU A 26 10.99 22.42 -0.95
N SER A 27 12.20 22.08 -1.40
CA SER A 27 12.40 20.99 -2.35
C SER A 27 12.16 19.63 -1.69
N GLU A 28 12.58 19.44 -0.44
CA GLU A 28 12.33 18.23 0.34
C GLU A 28 10.82 18.01 0.55
N ILE A 29 10.10 19.07 0.92
CA ILE A 29 8.64 19.01 1.13
C ILE A 29 7.93 18.67 -0.18
N LEU A 30 8.32 19.30 -1.30
CA LEU A 30 7.69 19.06 -2.59
C LEU A 30 7.97 17.64 -3.09
N ASN A 31 9.20 17.16 -2.99
CA ASN A 31 9.55 15.78 -3.38
C ASN A 31 8.73 14.76 -2.57
N GLN A 32 8.67 14.92 -1.25
CA GLN A 32 7.92 14.03 -0.38
C GLN A 32 6.41 14.07 -0.67
N ALA A 33 5.85 15.25 -0.95
CA ALA A 33 4.44 15.40 -1.32
C ALA A 33 4.13 14.74 -2.68
N ILE A 34 5.05 14.85 -3.64
CA ILE A 34 4.94 14.19 -4.95
C ILE A 34 4.99 12.67 -4.78
N ASP A 35 5.94 12.15 -4.00
CA ASP A 35 6.07 10.71 -3.75
C ASP A 35 4.79 10.16 -3.10
N LEU A 36 4.28 10.84 -2.06
CA LEU A 36 3.03 10.45 -1.41
C LEU A 36 1.84 10.46 -2.36
N TYR A 37 1.74 11.47 -3.24
CA TYR A 37 0.65 11.53 -4.22
C TYR A 37 0.81 10.48 -5.31
N TYR A 38 2.05 10.19 -5.73
CA TYR A 38 2.34 9.14 -6.69
C TYR A 38 1.97 7.76 -6.13
N GLU A 39 2.33 7.45 -4.88
CA GLU A 39 1.95 6.19 -4.22
C GLU A 39 0.43 6.03 -4.08
N GLN A 40 -0.31 7.12 -3.88
CA GLN A 40 -1.78 7.05 -3.86
C GLN A 40 -2.37 6.67 -5.22
N LEU A 41 -1.78 7.15 -6.32
CA LEU A 41 -2.23 6.87 -7.68
C LEU A 41 -1.67 5.56 -8.24
N ASN A 42 -0.49 5.17 -7.77
CA ASN A 42 0.23 3.97 -8.14
C ASN A 42 0.59 3.21 -6.86
N PRO A 43 -0.41 2.61 -6.19
CA PRO A 43 -0.18 1.87 -4.97
C PRO A 43 0.94 0.84 -5.21
N PRO A 44 1.85 0.65 -4.24
CA PRO A 44 2.87 -0.37 -4.35
C PRO A 44 2.19 -1.68 -4.74
N SER A 45 2.78 -2.37 -5.72
CA SER A 45 2.24 -3.56 -6.38
C SER A 45 1.46 -4.45 -5.42
N LYS A 46 0.36 -5.02 -5.93
CA LYS A 46 -0.49 -6.08 -5.35
C LYS A 46 -0.05 -6.48 -3.94
N SER A 47 -0.92 -6.21 -2.98
CA SER A 47 -0.74 -6.68 -1.61
C SER A 47 -0.34 -8.16 -1.61
N PRO A 48 0.42 -8.63 -0.60
CA PRO A 48 0.78 -10.04 -0.52
C PRO A 48 -0.43 -10.98 -0.66
N LEU A 49 -1.61 -10.58 -0.19
CA LEU A 49 -2.84 -11.33 -0.40
C LEU A 49 -3.26 -11.39 -1.88
N GLU A 50 -3.22 -10.29 -2.61
CA GLU A 50 -3.54 -10.24 -4.04
C GLU A 50 -2.55 -11.08 -4.85
N VAL A 51 -1.25 -11.05 -4.53
CA VAL A 51 -0.24 -11.92 -5.15
C VAL A 51 -0.57 -13.39 -4.90
N LEU A 52 -0.86 -13.76 -3.65
CA LEU A 52 -1.19 -15.15 -3.30
C LEU A 52 -2.51 -15.61 -3.92
N GLN A 53 -3.49 -14.72 -4.11
CA GLN A 53 -4.75 -15.03 -4.79
C GLN A 53 -4.54 -15.26 -6.29
N GLU A 54 -3.77 -14.42 -6.95
CA GLU A 54 -3.49 -14.55 -8.38
C GLU A 54 -2.61 -15.74 -8.74
N ASP A 55 -1.62 -16.05 -7.90
CA ASP A 55 -0.82 -17.27 -8.03
C ASP A 55 -1.61 -18.54 -7.68
N GLY A 56 -2.89 -18.38 -7.33
CA GLY A 56 -3.79 -19.46 -6.96
C GLY A 56 -3.38 -20.14 -5.65
N LEU A 57 -2.52 -19.53 -4.83
CA LEU A 57 -2.02 -20.08 -3.57
C LEU A 57 -3.02 -19.95 -2.41
N VAL A 58 -4.01 -19.07 -2.54
CA VAL A 58 -5.15 -19.00 -1.61
C VAL A 58 -6.28 -19.87 -2.14
N GLY A 59 -6.65 -20.90 -1.38
CA GLY A 59 -7.80 -21.74 -1.70
C GLY A 59 -7.56 -22.78 -2.81
N CYS A 60 -6.30 -23.07 -3.17
CA CYS A 60 -5.97 -24.15 -4.12
C CYS A 60 -6.21 -25.58 -3.62
N PHE A 61 -6.70 -25.73 -2.38
CA PHE A 61 -7.13 -27.02 -1.85
C PHE A 61 -8.63 -27.02 -1.72
N GLU A 62 -9.29 -27.90 -2.48
CA GLU A 62 -10.68 -28.28 -2.24
C GLU A 62 -10.69 -29.45 -1.24
N GLY A 63 -11.43 -29.28 -0.15
CA GLY A 63 -11.50 -30.28 0.92
C GLY A 63 -12.67 -30.00 1.83
N ASP A 64 -13.03 -31.00 2.64
CA ASP A 64 -14.03 -30.85 3.69
C ASP A 64 -13.65 -29.67 4.61
N SER A 65 -14.60 -28.80 4.94
CA SER A 65 -14.38 -27.67 5.85
C SER A 65 -13.92 -28.14 7.24
N ASP A 66 -14.32 -29.35 7.62
CA ASP A 66 -13.94 -29.99 8.87
C ASP A 66 -12.75 -30.94 8.70
N LEU A 67 -12.07 -30.94 7.55
CA LEU A 67 -10.96 -31.86 7.26
C LEU A 67 -9.87 -31.82 8.34
N SER A 68 -9.53 -30.63 8.83
CA SER A 68 -8.53 -30.48 9.90
C SER A 68 -8.94 -31.21 11.19
N SER A 69 -10.23 -31.29 11.46
CA SER A 69 -10.82 -31.92 12.64
C SER A 69 -11.08 -33.41 12.43
N ASN A 70 -11.44 -33.83 11.22
CA ASN A 70 -11.97 -35.16 10.93
C ASN A 70 -11.05 -36.03 10.05
N TYR A 71 -9.88 -35.55 9.60
CA TYR A 71 -9.03 -36.28 8.64
C TYR A 71 -8.69 -37.72 9.05
N LYS A 72 -8.53 -37.99 10.35
CA LYS A 72 -8.23 -39.34 10.87
C LYS A 72 -9.37 -40.34 10.63
N LEU A 73 -10.62 -39.88 10.64
CA LEU A 73 -11.79 -40.73 10.41
C LEU A 73 -11.79 -41.28 8.98
N GLY A 74 -11.42 -40.45 8.00
CA GLY A 74 -11.26 -40.88 6.60
C GLY A 74 -10.06 -41.79 6.37
N LEU A 75 -8.95 -41.59 7.10
CA LEU A 75 -7.73 -42.39 6.96
C LEU A 75 -7.82 -43.79 7.61
N TRP A 76 -8.69 -43.98 8.60
CA TRP A 76 -8.80 -45.24 9.34
C TRP A 76 -9.96 -46.13 8.90
N SER A 77 -10.67 -45.73 7.85
CA SER A 77 -11.81 -46.47 7.29
C SER A 77 -11.44 -47.37 6.09
N ARG A 78 -10.15 -47.71 5.92
CA ARG A 78 -9.64 -48.60 4.87
C ARG A 78 -9.12 -49.92 5.44
#